data_AF-A0A653CRZ4-F1
#
_entry.id   AF-A0A653CRZ4-F1
#
_cell.length_a   1.000
_cell.length_b   1.000
_cell.length_c   1.000
_cell.angle_alpha   90.00
_cell.angle_beta   90.00
_cell.angle_gamma   90.00
#
_symmetry.space_group_name_H-M   'P 1'
#
loop_
_entity.id
_entity.type
_entity.pdbx_description
1 polymer ?
#
loop_
_entity_poly.entity_id
_entity_poly.type
_entity_poly.pdbx_seq_one_letter_code
_entity_poly.pdbx_strand_id
1 'polypeptide(L)'
;MEAYPKTTDKPRKRVVNKAAWKRTREKLERYSSPGAPKKPSCKNHCGKTFSCTLLTDREIRQFHDMFYLSRDKLKQDAFILKYTDHCIPKRSRKTTCLRENRAVSVKYYIPTLSHKKVPVCQKTFLGILRIY
;
A
#
# COMPACT_ATOMS: atom_id res chain seq x y z
N MET A 1 -35.08 0.04 -57.76
CA MET A 1 -34.05 0.45 -56.78
C MET A 1 -34.77 1.17 -55.65
N GLU A 2 -35.06 0.46 -54.56
CA GLU A 2 -35.73 1.05 -53.40
C GLU A 2 -34.73 1.87 -52.57
N ALA A 3 -35.04 3.14 -52.33
CA ALA A 3 -34.23 4.03 -51.52
C ALA A 3 -34.53 3.78 -50.03
N TYR A 4 -33.53 3.30 -49.28
CA TYR A 4 -33.65 3.13 -47.83
C TYR A 4 -33.76 4.50 -47.12
N PRO A 5 -34.64 4.64 -46.10
CA PRO A 5 -34.78 5.88 -45.36
C PRO A 5 -33.53 6.15 -44.52
N LYS A 6 -32.95 7.35 -44.65
CA LYS A 6 -31.82 7.82 -43.83
C LYS A 6 -32.34 8.18 -42.44
N THR A 7 -32.06 7.36 -41.43
CA THR A 7 -32.31 7.70 -40.03
C THR A 7 -31.32 8.77 -39.57
N THR A 8 -31.82 9.97 -39.24
CA THR A 8 -31.02 11.11 -38.76
C THR A 8 -30.94 11.20 -37.24
N ASP A 9 -31.31 10.15 -36.52
CA ASP A 9 -31.20 10.11 -35.05
C ASP A 9 -29.74 9.94 -34.63
N LYS A 10 -29.03 11.06 -34.55
CA LYS A 10 -27.75 11.10 -33.83
C LYS A 10 -28.04 10.62 -32.39
N PRO A 11 -27.42 9.54 -31.91
CA PRO A 11 -27.70 9.04 -30.57
C PRO A 11 -27.43 10.15 -29.55
N ARG A 12 -28.45 10.49 -28.74
CA ARG A 12 -28.34 11.50 -27.70
C ARG A 12 -27.22 11.08 -26.74
N LYS A 13 -26.25 11.97 -26.50
CA LYS A 13 -25.14 11.71 -25.58
C LYS A 13 -25.69 11.28 -24.21
N ARG A 14 -25.27 10.11 -23.73
CA ARG A 14 -25.74 9.55 -22.46
C ARG A 14 -25.43 10.54 -21.33
N VAL A 15 -26.44 10.89 -20.55
CA VAL A 15 -26.27 11.79 -19.39
C VAL A 15 -25.39 11.08 -18.37
N VAL A 16 -24.28 11.71 -18.00
CA VAL A 16 -23.33 11.14 -17.02
C VAL A 16 -23.94 11.23 -15.63
N ASN A 17 -23.95 10.12 -14.90
CA ASN A 17 -24.26 10.12 -13.48
C ASN A 17 -23.12 10.84 -12.71
N LYS A 18 -23.31 12.14 -12.45
CA LYS A 18 -22.32 13.00 -11.78
C LYS A 18 -21.93 12.47 -10.40
N ALA A 19 -22.86 11.89 -9.65
CA ALA A 19 -22.60 11.35 -8.33
C ALA A 19 -21.70 10.11 -8.39
N ALA A 20 -21.97 9.18 -9.32
CA ALA A 20 -21.13 8.02 -9.54
C ALA A 20 -19.71 8.41 -10.02
N TRP A 21 -19.63 9.39 -10.93
CA TRP A 21 -18.35 9.92 -11.39
C TRP A 21 -17.53 10.54 -10.25
N LYS A 22 -18.16 11.36 -9.40
CA LYS A 22 -17.51 11.98 -8.24
C LYS A 22 -16.97 10.91 -7.28
N ARG A 23 -17.77 9.90 -6.92
CA ARG A 23 -17.35 8.78 -6.07
C ARG A 23 -16.15 8.01 -6.65
N THR A 24 -16.14 7.77 -7.96
CA THR A 24 -15.00 7.09 -8.61
C THR A 24 -13.75 7.96 -8.57
N ARG A 25 -13.86 9.27 -8.75
CA ARG A 25 -12.72 10.20 -8.61
C ARG A 25 -12.16 10.21 -7.20
N GLU A 26 -13.01 10.35 -6.19
CA GLU A 26 -12.63 10.30 -4.76
C GLU A 26 -11.99 8.94 -4.40
N LYS A 27 -12.48 7.84 -4.97
CA LYS A 27 -11.87 6.53 -4.81
C LYS A 27 -10.46 6.48 -5.40
N LEU A 28 -10.27 6.98 -6.63
CA LEU A 28 -8.97 7.01 -7.28
C LEU A 28 -7.97 7.90 -6.55
N GLU A 29 -8.43 9.03 -6.01
CA GLU A 29 -7.61 9.96 -5.24
C GLU A 29 -7.14 9.33 -3.92
N ARG A 30 -8.02 8.65 -3.19
CA ARG A 30 -7.67 7.93 -1.95
C ARG A 30 -6.57 6.87 -2.12
N TYR A 31 -6.55 6.19 -3.27
CA TYR A 31 -5.54 5.17 -3.58
C TYR A 31 -4.40 5.70 -4.45
N SER A 32 -4.34 7.00 -4.69
CA SER A 32 -3.22 7.64 -5.36
C SER A 32 -2.12 7.99 -4.35
N SER A 33 -0.88 8.13 -4.85
CA SER A 33 0.23 8.50 -3.99
C SER A 33 0.03 9.93 -3.44
N PRO A 34 0.10 10.13 -2.11
CA PRO A 34 0.01 11.45 -1.50
C PRO A 34 1.31 12.26 -1.63
N GLY A 35 2.37 11.71 -2.25
CA GLY A 35 3.63 12.39 -2.50
C GLY A 35 4.86 11.54 -2.16
N ALA A 36 6.04 12.16 -2.20
CA ALA A 36 7.31 11.45 -2.01
C ALA A 36 7.40 10.72 -0.65
N PRO A 37 7.97 9.50 -0.60
CA PRO A 37 8.13 8.76 0.64
C PRO A 37 9.12 9.46 1.58
N LYS A 38 8.89 9.34 2.89
CA LYS A 38 9.80 9.89 3.91
C LYS A 38 10.87 8.86 4.28
N LYS A 39 12.12 9.31 4.35
CA LYS A 39 13.22 8.47 4.84
C LYS A 39 13.01 8.11 6.31
N PRO A 40 13.25 6.86 6.72
CA PRO A 40 13.09 6.47 8.11
C PRO A 40 14.11 7.16 9.02
N SER A 41 13.63 7.92 10.02
CA SER A 41 14.46 8.53 11.07
C SER A 41 14.71 7.57 12.25
N CYS A 42 14.90 6.28 11.98
CA CYS A 42 15.07 5.28 13.04
C CYS A 42 16.48 5.36 13.63
N LYS A 43 16.63 5.93 14.85
CA LYS A 43 17.95 6.12 15.48
C LYS A 43 18.66 4.82 15.87
N ASN A 44 17.92 3.78 16.30
CA ASN A 44 18.49 2.54 16.86
C ASN A 44 18.15 1.27 16.06
N HIS A 45 17.83 1.38 14.76
CA HIS A 45 17.51 0.23 13.89
C HIS A 45 18.68 -0.14 12.97
N CYS A 46 19.81 -0.48 13.59
CA CYS A 46 21.02 -1.01 12.96
C CYS A 46 21.40 -2.39 13.51
N GLY A 47 20.44 -3.10 14.13
CA GLY A 47 20.67 -4.35 14.86
C GLY A 47 20.17 -5.60 14.14
N LYS A 48 20.27 -6.75 14.84
CA LYS A 48 19.84 -8.07 14.36
C LYS A 48 18.33 -8.18 14.09
N THR A 49 17.50 -7.34 14.71
CA THR A 49 16.03 -7.44 14.65
C THR A 49 15.41 -6.57 13.55
N PHE A 50 15.89 -5.34 13.39
CA PHE A 50 15.43 -4.40 12.38
C PHE A 50 16.62 -3.64 11.80
N SER A 51 16.60 -3.49 10.48
CA SER A 51 17.69 -2.87 9.73
C SER A 51 17.17 -1.73 8.85
N CYS A 52 16.31 -0.89 9.42
CA CYS A 52 15.67 0.23 8.72
C CYS A 52 16.68 1.24 8.16
N THR A 53 17.85 1.34 8.79
CA THR A 53 18.94 2.26 8.39
C THR A 53 19.71 1.77 7.17
N LEU A 54 19.63 0.49 6.82
CA LEU A 54 20.29 -0.06 5.63
C LEU A 54 19.56 0.28 4.33
N LEU A 55 18.32 0.77 4.40
CA LEU A 55 17.53 1.09 3.22
C LEU A 55 18.03 2.38 2.57
N THR A 56 18.34 2.27 1.28
CA THR A 56 18.72 3.42 0.47
C THR A 56 17.49 4.22 0.03
N ASP A 57 17.66 5.51 -0.24
CA ASP A 57 16.57 6.38 -0.72
C ASP A 57 16.02 5.94 -2.09
N ARG A 58 16.82 5.18 -2.85
CA ARG A 58 16.41 4.58 -4.12
C ARG A 58 15.45 3.42 -3.89
N GLU A 59 15.78 2.52 -2.97
CA GLU A 59 14.93 1.37 -2.62
C GLU A 59 13.61 1.81 -2.00
N ILE A 60 13.65 2.85 -1.15
CA ILE A 60 12.46 3.44 -0.55
C ILE A 60 11.52 3.99 -1.62
N ARG A 61 12.05 4.76 -2.58
CA ARG A 61 11.28 5.30 -3.70
C ARG A 61 10.71 4.21 -4.57
N GLN A 62 11.53 3.26 -4.99
CA GLN A 62 11.07 2.14 -5.81
C GLN A 62 9.97 1.32 -5.12
N PHE A 63 10.11 1.06 -3.82
CA PHE A 63 9.10 0.33 -3.06
C PHE A 63 7.77 1.08 -2.99
N HIS A 64 7.83 2.39 -2.72
CA HIS A 64 6.67 3.27 -2.72
C HIS A 64 6.00 3.33 -4.11
N ASP A 65 6.79 3.46 -5.17
CA ASP A 65 6.28 3.55 -6.54
C ASP A 65 5.64 2.23 -6.99
N MET A 66 6.20 1.09 -6.58
CA MET A 66 5.60 -0.23 -6.83
C MET A 66 4.25 -0.38 -6.14
N PHE A 67 4.08 0.16 -4.92
CA PHE A 67 2.80 0.11 -4.21
C PHE A 67 1.73 0.94 -4.92
N TYR A 68 2.08 2.16 -5.36
CA TYR A 68 1.17 3.09 -6.02
C TYR A 68 1.05 2.92 -7.54
N LEU A 69 1.75 1.93 -8.12
CA LEU A 69 1.63 1.59 -9.54
C LEU A 69 0.18 1.26 -9.92
N SER A 70 -0.56 0.62 -9.00
CA SER A 70 -1.99 0.42 -9.13
C SER A 70 -2.76 1.24 -8.09
N ARG A 71 -3.87 1.84 -8.54
CA ARG A 71 -4.84 2.55 -7.69
C ARG A 71 -5.99 1.65 -7.23
N ASP A 72 -5.85 0.33 -7.39
CA ASP A 72 -6.85 -0.65 -6.97
C ASP A 72 -6.56 -1.11 -5.53
N LYS A 73 -7.54 -0.94 -4.63
CA LYS A 73 -7.45 -1.39 -3.22
C LYS A 73 -6.97 -2.84 -3.09
N LEU A 74 -7.56 -3.75 -3.87
CA LEU A 74 -7.26 -5.18 -3.77
C LEU A 74 -5.79 -5.48 -4.11
N LYS A 75 -5.22 -4.77 -5.09
CA LYS A 75 -3.82 -4.94 -5.47
C LYS A 75 -2.89 -4.32 -4.43
N GLN A 76 -3.27 -3.19 -3.85
CA GLN A 76 -2.53 -2.57 -2.74
C GLN A 76 -2.56 -3.45 -1.48
N ASP A 77 -3.70 -4.01 -1.11
CA ASP A 77 -3.82 -4.94 0.02
C ASP A 77 -2.98 -6.20 -0.23
N ALA A 78 -3.05 -6.79 -1.44
CA ALA A 78 -2.21 -7.93 -1.82
C ALA A 78 -0.71 -7.59 -1.79
N PHE A 79 -0.34 -6.36 -2.15
CA PHE A 79 1.04 -5.88 -2.04
C PHE A 79 1.50 -5.82 -0.59
N ILE A 80 0.68 -5.28 0.32
CA ILE A 80 1.01 -5.25 1.76
C ILE A 80 1.23 -6.68 2.26
N LEU A 81 0.29 -7.58 1.97
CA LEU A 81 0.37 -8.99 2.38
C LEU A 81 1.64 -9.68 1.86
N LYS A 82 2.07 -9.39 0.62
CA LYS A 82 3.30 -9.94 0.03
C LYS A 82 4.58 -9.60 0.82
N TYR A 83 4.58 -8.45 1.49
CA TYR A 83 5.74 -7.93 2.23
C TYR A 83 5.54 -7.95 3.75
N THR A 84 4.54 -8.69 4.24
CA THR A 84 4.30 -8.92 5.65
C THR A 84 4.20 -10.42 5.95
N ASP A 85 4.88 -10.87 7.01
CA ASP A 85 4.67 -12.22 7.54
C ASP A 85 3.88 -12.15 8.84
N HIS A 86 2.88 -13.02 8.98
CA HIS A 86 2.18 -13.26 10.23
C HIS A 86 2.82 -14.45 10.94
N CYS A 87 3.08 -14.29 12.24
CA CYS A 87 3.64 -15.35 13.05
C CYS A 87 3.00 -15.38 14.43
N ILE A 88 2.74 -16.57 14.93
CA ILE A 88 2.30 -16.76 16.31
C ILE A 88 3.51 -16.49 17.22
N PRO A 89 3.40 -15.58 18.21
CA PRO A 89 4.52 -15.29 19.09
C PRO A 89 4.90 -16.52 19.91
N LYS A 90 6.13 -17.01 19.73
CA LYS A 90 6.66 -18.22 20.40
C LYS A 90 6.68 -18.13 21.93
N ARG A 91 6.74 -16.92 22.49
CA ARG A 91 6.74 -16.69 23.93
C ARG A 91 5.65 -15.67 24.26
N SER A 92 4.65 -16.12 25.01
CA SER A 92 3.68 -15.25 25.66
C SER A 92 4.25 -14.85 27.01
N ARG A 93 4.53 -13.55 27.20
CA ARG A 93 4.93 -13.04 28.52
C ARG A 93 3.65 -12.68 29.24
N LYS A 94 3.31 -13.39 30.33
CA LYS A 94 2.21 -13.00 31.21
C LYS A 94 2.57 -11.64 31.83
N THR A 95 2.07 -10.55 31.25
CA THR A 95 2.17 -9.24 31.87
C THR A 95 1.21 -9.19 33.05
N THR A 96 1.72 -8.84 34.23
CA THR A 96 0.97 -8.68 35.49
C THR A 96 -0.13 -7.63 35.41
N CYS A 97 -0.11 -6.79 34.37
CA CYS A 97 -1.12 -5.78 34.07
C CYS A 97 -1.93 -6.20 32.83
N LEU A 98 -3.26 -6.29 32.98
CA LEU A 98 -4.45 -6.16 32.08
C LEU A 98 -4.32 -6.16 30.54
N ARG A 99 -3.17 -6.40 29.93
CA ARG A 99 -2.98 -6.44 28.48
C ARG A 99 -3.10 -7.88 28.03
N GLU A 100 -4.12 -8.13 27.22
CA GLU A 100 -4.30 -9.40 26.51
C GLU A 100 -3.05 -9.73 25.69
N ASN A 101 -2.67 -11.01 25.73
CA ASN A 101 -1.53 -11.49 24.95
C ASN A 101 -1.87 -11.39 23.46
N ARG A 102 -0.96 -10.83 22.67
CA ARG A 102 -1.15 -10.75 21.22
C ARG A 102 -1.17 -12.16 20.63
N ALA A 103 -2.27 -12.52 19.96
CA ALA A 103 -2.40 -13.81 19.27
C ALA A 103 -1.49 -13.89 18.02
N VAL A 104 -1.27 -12.75 17.34
CA VAL A 104 -0.50 -12.68 16.10
C VAL A 104 0.53 -11.54 16.19
N SER A 105 1.72 -11.81 15.68
CA SER A 105 2.80 -10.84 15.48
C SER A 105 3.06 -10.67 13.98
N VAL A 106 3.16 -9.44 13.51
CA VAL A 106 3.42 -9.12 12.11
C VAL A 106 4.85 -8.63 11.94
N LYS A 107 5.56 -9.22 10.98
CA LYS A 107 6.90 -8.79 10.55
C LYS A 107 6.77 -8.09 9.21
N TYR A 108 7.48 -6.97 9.05
CA TYR A 108 7.43 -6.14 7.85
C TYR A 108 8.78 -6.20 7.15
N TYR A 109 8.75 -6.27 5.81
CA TYR A 109 9.96 -6.35 5.01
C TYR A 109 9.92 -5.39 3.83
N ILE A 110 11.09 -4.93 3.41
CA ILE A 110 11.25 -4.15 2.18
C ILE A 110 12.30 -4.85 1.31
N PRO A 111 12.01 -5.12 0.03
CA PRO A 111 12.97 -5.70 -0.88
C PRO A 111 14.05 -4.66 -1.23
N THR A 112 15.29 -5.11 -1.21
CA THR A 112 16.43 -4.36 -1.76
C THR A 112 16.52 -4.52 -3.27
N LEU A 113 17.40 -3.74 -3.91
CA LEU A 113 17.71 -3.91 -5.33
C LEU A 113 18.24 -5.32 -5.66
N SER A 114 18.92 -5.96 -4.70
CA SER A 114 19.38 -7.35 -4.81
C SER A 114 18.29 -8.38 -4.48
N HIS A 115 17.01 -7.97 -4.43
CA HIS A 115 15.85 -8.79 -4.06
C HIS A 115 15.91 -9.43 -2.65
N LYS A 116 16.85 -9.03 -1.79
CA LYS A 116 16.89 -9.48 -0.40
C LYS A 116 15.85 -8.73 0.41
N LYS A 117 15.09 -9.44 1.25
CA LYS A 117 14.09 -8.87 2.17
C LYS A 117 14.79 -8.28 3.40
N VAL A 118 14.69 -6.97 3.59
CA VAL A 118 15.22 -6.28 4.77
C VAL A 118 14.11 -6.12 5.81
N PRO A 119 14.30 -6.60 7.06
CA PRO A 119 13.29 -6.44 8.10
C PRO A 119 13.23 -4.99 8.59
N VAL A 120 12.02 -4.44 8.60
CA VAL A 120 11.76 -3.05 9.03
C VAL A 120 10.73 -2.98 10.15
N CYS A 121 10.75 -1.88 10.90
CA CYS A 121 9.71 -1.61 11.87
C CYS A 121 8.41 -1.17 11.17
N GLN A 122 7.27 -1.40 11.84
CA GLN A 122 5.96 -1.01 11.34
C GLN A 122 5.89 0.48 10.96
N LYS A 123 6.42 1.35 11.82
CA LYS A 123 6.41 2.81 11.59
C LYS A 123 7.15 3.20 10.30
N THR A 124 8.25 2.53 10.00
CA THR A 124 9.01 2.76 8.76
C THR A 124 8.24 2.26 7.56
N PHE A 125 7.70 1.04 7.64
CA PHE A 125 6.92 0.45 6.55
C PHE A 125 5.73 1.33 6.17
N LEU A 126 4.92 1.71 7.16
CA LEU A 126 3.77 2.60 6.96
C LEU A 126 4.19 4.01 6.53
N GLY A 127 5.29 4.54 7.08
CA GLY A 127 5.81 5.85 6.70
C GLY A 127 6.33 5.94 5.27
N ILE A 128 6.90 4.85 4.75
CA ILE A 128 7.32 4.74 3.35
C ILE A 128 6.09 4.65 2.44
N LEU A 129 5.10 3.85 2.81
CA LEU A 129 3.84 3.74 2.05
C LEU A 129 2.92 4.95 2.23
N ARG A 130 3.16 5.82 3.21
CA ARG A 130 2.32 6.97 3.58
C ARG A 130 0.85 6.61 3.89
N ILE A 131 0.65 5.46 4.53
CA ILE A 131 -0.66 4.98 5.00
C ILE A 131 -0.70 5.24 6.52
N TYR A 132 -1.65 6.06 6.97
CA TYR A 132 -1.86 6.43 8.38
C TYR A 132 -3.29 6.13 8.82
#